data_AF-A0ABD7HMJ5-F1
#
_entry.id   AF-A0ABD7HMJ5-F1
#
_cell.length_a   1.000
_cell.length_b   1.000
_cell.length_c   1.000
_cell.angle_alpha   90.00
_cell.angle_beta   90.00
_cell.angle_gamma   90.00
#
_symmetry.space_group_name_H-M   'P 1'
#
loop_
_entity.id
_entity.type
_entity.pdbx_description
1 polymer ?
#
loop_
_entity_poly.entity_id
_entity_poly.type
_entity_poly.pdbx_seq_one_letter_code
_entity_poly.pdbx_strand_id
1 'polypeptide(L)'
;MFALIDDQSIIVTDGPHSVLVAAADPTYGLVRRYLVDEHGDDFQTVRDMVETFRANVKTATAEAVSVVDGKTDSGEEPYRITHGDPVEEVVLATAVRLTNSDENLAPLGAFLRRLERNPSPAARSQLFGWLKAGGFTLTTNGLIVGYKSVRADGRSAHKGREPVTVVSEDGSVETVVGHVPYPVGATVWMARDLVDDDRSSACSVGLHVGTYAFAERFSAQMLVVLVDPGDVVSVPGHAGGQKMRVCRLVVAGRHDGSQFSEGVLDVVRTVADFAACEDFSGRVENGWLFGSGARGLMSEGVVEAMA
;
A
#
# COMPACT_ATOMS: atom_id res chain seq x y z
N MET A 1 16.88 28.40 -25.50
CA MET A 1 15.58 27.82 -25.08
C MET A 1 14.64 28.91 -24.60
N PHE A 2 13.33 28.76 -24.83
CA PHE A 2 12.27 29.61 -24.26
C PHE A 2 11.16 28.73 -23.69
N ALA A 3 10.68 29.06 -22.49
CA ALA A 3 9.54 28.41 -21.85
C ALA A 3 8.38 29.38 -21.65
N LEU A 4 7.18 28.97 -22.08
CA LEU A 4 5.90 29.59 -21.73
C LEU A 4 5.22 28.70 -20.72
N ILE A 5 4.91 29.25 -19.55
CA ILE A 5 4.30 28.52 -18.43
C ILE A 5 3.01 29.23 -18.07
N ASP A 6 1.90 28.49 -18.10
CA ASP A 6 0.62 28.93 -17.60
C ASP A 6 -0.04 27.85 -16.73
N ASP A 7 -1.24 28.17 -16.24
CA ASP A 7 -2.02 27.34 -15.32
C ASP A 7 -2.47 26.01 -15.96
N GLN A 8 -2.34 25.86 -17.28
CA GLN A 8 -2.86 24.74 -18.06
C GLN A 8 -1.75 23.95 -18.77
N SER A 9 -0.57 24.53 -18.97
CA SER A 9 0.52 23.91 -19.71
C SER A 9 1.87 24.59 -19.54
N ILE A 10 2.92 23.84 -19.88
CA ILE A 10 4.28 24.32 -20.12
C ILE A 10 4.60 24.02 -21.58
N ILE A 11 5.01 25.04 -22.32
CA ILE A 11 5.53 24.91 -23.67
C ILE A 11 7.00 25.32 -23.64
N VAL A 12 7.89 24.38 -23.90
CA VAL A 12 9.33 24.65 -24.03
C VAL A 12 9.72 24.56 -25.49
N THR A 13 10.50 25.51 -25.97
CA THR A 13 10.93 25.63 -27.36
C THR A 13 12.43 25.87 -27.45
N ASP A 14 13.07 25.22 -28.41
CA ASP A 14 14.46 25.47 -28.77
C ASP A 14 14.65 25.32 -30.28
N GLY A 15 14.80 26.45 -30.97
CA GLY A 15 14.79 26.51 -32.43
C GLY A 15 13.50 25.90 -33.02
N PRO A 16 13.57 24.87 -33.89
CA PRO A 16 12.40 24.23 -34.48
C PRO A 16 11.74 23.18 -33.56
N HIS A 17 12.35 22.87 -32.42
CA HIS A 17 11.86 21.83 -31.52
C HIS A 17 10.95 22.41 -30.44
N SER A 18 9.89 21.67 -30.09
CA SER A 18 8.97 22.05 -29.03
C SER A 18 8.53 20.83 -28.22
N VAL A 19 8.32 21.05 -26.92
CA VAL A 19 7.73 20.09 -26.00
C VAL A 19 6.54 20.78 -25.31
N LEU A 20 5.36 20.17 -25.41
CA LEU A 20 4.15 20.60 -24.71
C LEU A 20 3.86 19.63 -23.57
N VAL A 21 3.76 20.17 -22.37
CA VAL A 21 3.43 19.44 -21.14
C VAL A 21 2.16 20.05 -20.57
N ALA A 22 1.02 19.36 -20.68
CA ALA A 22 -0.22 19.85 -20.09
C ALA A 22 -0.15 19.81 -18.55
N ALA A 23 -0.94 20.62 -17.85
CA ALA A 23 -1.01 20.59 -16.38
C ALA A 23 -1.49 19.25 -15.82
N ALA A 24 -2.26 18.49 -16.61
CA ALA A 24 -2.64 17.12 -16.30
C ALA A 24 -1.54 16.09 -16.66
N ASP A 25 -0.49 16.49 -17.38
CA ASP A 25 0.62 15.59 -17.69
C ASP A 25 1.39 15.31 -16.39
N PRO A 26 1.66 14.03 -16.09
CA PRO A 26 2.43 13.60 -14.94
C PRO A 26 3.77 14.28 -14.73
N THR A 27 4.40 14.76 -15.80
CA THR A 27 5.73 15.37 -15.75
C THR A 27 5.68 16.88 -15.52
N TYR A 28 4.49 17.50 -15.50
CA TYR A 28 4.32 18.94 -15.34
C TYR A 28 5.03 19.47 -14.10
N GLY A 29 4.88 18.82 -12.94
CA GLY A 29 5.52 19.24 -11.69
C GLY A 29 7.05 19.21 -11.77
N LEU A 30 7.60 18.12 -12.29
CA LEU A 30 9.05 17.93 -12.48
C LEU A 30 9.64 18.98 -13.44
N VAL A 31 9.01 19.16 -14.60
CA VAL A 31 9.44 20.13 -15.61
C VAL A 31 9.32 21.56 -15.08
N ARG A 32 8.23 21.89 -14.36
CA ARG A 32 8.05 23.19 -13.73
C ARG A 32 9.14 23.47 -12.70
N ARG A 33 9.45 22.51 -11.82
CA ARG A 33 10.49 22.66 -10.80
C ARG A 33 11.85 22.91 -11.43
N TYR A 34 12.24 22.11 -12.43
CA TYR A 34 13.50 22.29 -13.15
C TYR A 34 13.62 23.69 -13.77
N LEU A 35 12.57 24.16 -14.46
CA LEU A 35 12.57 25.46 -15.14
C LEU A 35 12.48 26.65 -14.17
N VAL A 36 11.63 26.55 -13.13
CA VAL A 36 11.27 27.68 -12.28
C VAL A 36 12.10 27.74 -11.01
N ASP A 37 12.23 26.61 -10.30
CA ASP A 37 12.85 26.58 -8.97
C ASP A 37 14.37 26.35 -9.08
N GLU A 38 14.80 25.51 -10.03
CA GLU A 38 16.21 25.17 -10.26
C GLU A 38 16.87 26.05 -11.34
N HIS A 39 16.08 26.88 -12.02
CA HIS A 39 16.52 27.77 -13.11
C HIS A 39 17.27 27.04 -14.25
N GLY A 40 16.83 25.82 -14.57
CA GLY A 40 17.37 25.03 -15.67
C GLY A 40 17.09 25.68 -17.03
N ASP A 41 18.08 25.60 -17.94
CA ASP A 41 18.03 26.20 -19.29
C ASP A 41 18.41 25.21 -20.42
N ASP A 42 18.34 23.90 -20.14
CA ASP A 42 18.64 22.87 -21.15
C ASP A 42 17.37 22.20 -21.69
N PHE A 43 17.12 22.39 -22.98
CA PHE A 43 15.99 21.78 -23.68
C PHE A 43 16.10 20.26 -23.73
N GLN A 44 17.31 19.70 -23.85
CA GLN A 44 17.49 18.25 -23.89
C GLN A 44 17.10 17.64 -22.55
N THR A 45 17.49 18.24 -21.42
CA THR A 45 17.04 17.82 -20.09
C THR A 45 15.52 17.78 -19.98
N VAL A 46 14.80 18.81 -20.41
CA VAL A 46 13.31 18.80 -20.39
C VAL A 46 12.74 17.68 -21.25
N ARG A 47 13.27 17.50 -22.46
CA ARG A 47 12.79 16.45 -23.36
C ARG A 47 13.04 15.05 -22.78
N ASP A 48 14.24 14.84 -22.23
CA ASP A 48 14.65 13.57 -21.64
C ASP A 48 13.83 13.25 -20.39
N MET A 49 13.44 14.24 -19.57
CA MET A 49 12.50 14.05 -18.46
C MET A 49 11.15 13.49 -18.94
N VAL A 50 10.58 14.07 -19.99
CA VAL A 50 9.28 13.65 -20.54
C VAL A 50 9.39 12.28 -21.24
N GLU A 51 10.41 12.07 -22.06
CA GLU A 51 10.60 10.83 -22.82
C GLU A 51 10.94 9.65 -21.90
N THR A 52 11.83 9.83 -20.93
CA THR A 52 12.19 8.81 -19.94
C THR A 52 10.98 8.41 -19.10
N PHE A 53 10.18 9.39 -18.67
CA PHE A 53 8.94 9.13 -17.94
C PHE A 53 8.00 8.23 -18.76
N ARG A 54 7.71 8.61 -20.01
CA ARG A 54 6.82 7.85 -20.91
C ARG A 54 7.35 6.45 -21.20
N ALA A 55 8.66 6.30 -21.40
CA ALA A 55 9.29 4.99 -21.64
C ALA A 55 9.17 4.05 -20.43
N ASN A 56 9.39 4.59 -19.22
CA ASN A 56 9.28 3.80 -17.99
C ASN A 56 7.83 3.38 -17.70
N VAL A 57 6.88 4.29 -17.87
CA VAL A 57 5.44 3.99 -17.78
C VAL A 57 5.05 2.91 -18.77
N LYS A 58 5.45 3.05 -20.04
CA LYS A 58 5.12 2.08 -21.08
C LYS A 58 5.66 0.68 -20.73
N THR A 59 6.89 0.62 -20.20
CA THR A 59 7.51 -0.62 -19.74
C THR A 59 6.72 -1.22 -18.58
N ALA A 60 6.42 -0.44 -17.53
CA ALA A 60 5.67 -0.90 -16.37
C ALA A 60 4.26 -1.38 -16.73
N THR A 61 3.57 -0.68 -17.63
CA THR A 61 2.25 -1.10 -18.15
C THR A 61 2.35 -2.41 -18.91
N ALA A 62 3.33 -2.57 -19.80
CA ALA A 62 3.53 -3.81 -20.55
C ALA A 62 3.83 -5.00 -19.62
N GLU A 63 4.67 -4.80 -18.61
CA GLU A 63 4.95 -5.81 -17.58
C GLU A 63 3.66 -6.19 -16.82
N ALA A 64 2.88 -5.21 -16.39
CA ALA A 64 1.63 -5.44 -15.66
C ALA A 64 0.61 -6.23 -16.49
N VAL A 65 0.42 -5.84 -17.75
CA VAL A 65 -0.47 -6.54 -18.69
C VAL A 65 0.00 -7.99 -18.88
N SER A 66 1.30 -8.19 -19.14
CA SER A 66 1.87 -9.54 -19.28
C SER A 66 1.67 -10.41 -18.02
N VAL A 67 1.81 -9.81 -16.84
CA VAL A 67 1.59 -10.51 -15.56
C VAL A 67 0.14 -10.91 -15.41
N VAL A 68 -0.82 -10.05 -15.77
CA VAL A 68 -2.25 -10.41 -15.64
C VAL A 68 -2.64 -11.48 -16.65
N ASP A 69 -2.32 -11.27 -17.92
CA ASP A 69 -2.74 -12.14 -19.01
C ASP A 69 -2.18 -13.55 -18.86
N GLY A 70 -0.95 -13.69 -18.36
CA GLY A 70 -0.28 -14.98 -18.21
C GLY A 70 -0.03 -15.66 -19.56
N LYS A 71 1.18 -16.16 -19.80
CA LYS A 71 1.35 -17.12 -20.90
C LYS A 71 0.69 -18.43 -20.48
N THR A 72 -0.52 -18.69 -20.96
CA THR A 72 -1.21 -19.97 -20.76
C THR A 72 -0.90 -20.90 -21.93
N ASP A 73 -0.08 -21.93 -21.69
CA ASP A 73 0.02 -23.11 -22.58
C ASP A 73 -1.20 -24.05 -22.42
N SER A 74 -2.10 -23.75 -21.48
CA SER A 74 -3.34 -24.48 -21.23
C SER A 74 -4.52 -23.74 -21.87
N GLY A 75 -5.13 -24.34 -22.89
CA GLY A 75 -6.20 -23.76 -23.73
C GLY A 75 -7.56 -23.49 -23.07
N GLU A 76 -7.59 -23.05 -21.82
CA GLU A 76 -8.74 -22.32 -21.27
C GLU A 76 -8.53 -20.84 -21.56
N GLU A 77 -9.50 -20.15 -22.17
CA GLU A 77 -9.36 -18.71 -22.40
C GLU A 77 -9.42 -17.98 -21.05
N PRO A 78 -8.30 -17.40 -20.56
CA PRO A 78 -8.37 -16.54 -19.38
C PRO A 78 -9.30 -15.37 -19.70
N TYR A 79 -9.93 -14.81 -18.66
CA TYR A 79 -10.59 -13.51 -18.74
C TYR A 79 -9.64 -12.51 -19.40
N ARG A 80 -9.90 -12.19 -20.68
CA ARG A 80 -9.04 -11.35 -21.50
C ARG A 80 -9.27 -9.89 -21.13
N ILE A 81 -8.18 -9.24 -20.76
CA ILE A 81 -8.14 -7.79 -20.70
C ILE A 81 -8.39 -7.24 -22.12
N THR A 82 -9.28 -6.27 -22.24
CA THR A 82 -9.53 -5.53 -23.48
C THR A 82 -8.98 -4.11 -23.36
N HIS A 83 -8.57 -3.54 -24.48
CA HIS A 83 -8.02 -2.19 -24.54
C HIS A 83 -8.98 -1.18 -23.88
N GLY A 84 -8.52 -0.47 -22.83
CA GLY A 84 -9.36 0.39 -21.98
C GLY A 84 -9.57 -0.11 -20.55
N ASP A 85 -8.89 -1.19 -20.16
CA ASP A 85 -9.02 -1.80 -18.83
C ASP A 85 -8.36 -1.02 -17.69
N PRO A 86 -8.86 -1.18 -16.45
CA PRO A 86 -8.40 -0.43 -15.28
C PRO A 86 -6.93 -0.67 -14.93
N VAL A 87 -6.29 -1.72 -15.45
CA VAL A 87 -4.87 -2.03 -15.19
C VAL A 87 -3.96 -0.91 -15.69
N GLU A 88 -4.11 -0.51 -16.96
CA GLU A 88 -3.25 0.52 -17.56
C GLU A 88 -3.42 1.87 -16.85
N GLU A 89 -4.67 2.25 -16.58
CA GLU A 89 -5.02 3.48 -15.87
C GLU A 89 -4.43 3.52 -14.45
N VAL A 90 -4.55 2.42 -13.70
CA VAL A 90 -4.07 2.32 -12.31
C VAL A 90 -2.55 2.28 -12.23
N VAL A 91 -1.90 1.54 -13.15
CA VAL A 91 -0.43 1.48 -13.25
C VAL A 91 0.13 2.84 -13.64
N LEU A 92 -0.46 3.48 -14.65
CA LEU A 92 -0.11 4.85 -15.05
C LEU A 92 -0.27 5.78 -13.85
N ALA A 93 -1.46 5.90 -13.27
CA ALA A 93 -1.71 6.80 -12.14
C ALA A 93 -0.74 6.57 -10.96
N THR A 94 -0.29 5.34 -10.75
CA THR A 94 0.70 5.03 -9.72
C THR A 94 2.10 5.47 -10.12
N ALA A 95 2.55 5.11 -11.32
CA ALA A 95 3.86 5.53 -11.83
C ALA A 95 4.01 7.05 -11.79
N VAL A 96 2.94 7.78 -12.15
CA VAL A 96 2.82 9.25 -12.04
C VAL A 96 3.04 9.75 -10.62
N ARG A 97 2.40 9.13 -9.63
CA ARG A 97 2.53 9.55 -8.22
C ARG A 97 3.94 9.31 -7.69
N LEU A 98 4.52 8.15 -7.99
CA LEU A 98 5.88 7.82 -7.56
C LEU A 98 6.87 8.85 -8.12
N THR A 99 6.82 9.13 -9.43
CA THR A 99 7.76 10.05 -10.06
C THR A 99 7.58 11.51 -9.63
N ASN A 100 6.34 11.95 -9.36
CA ASN A 100 6.09 13.31 -8.86
C ASN A 100 6.58 13.52 -7.41
N SER A 101 6.87 12.43 -6.70
CA SER A 101 7.36 12.45 -5.32
C SER A 101 8.89 12.30 -5.24
N ASP A 102 9.60 12.40 -6.38
CA ASP A 102 11.02 11.99 -6.52
C ASP A 102 11.28 10.50 -6.15
N GLU A 103 10.22 9.68 -6.07
CA GLU A 103 10.32 8.26 -5.72
C GLU A 103 10.63 7.41 -6.97
N ASN A 104 11.51 6.42 -6.78
CA ASN A 104 11.87 5.46 -7.82
C ASN A 104 10.67 4.55 -8.16
N LEU A 105 10.54 4.11 -9.41
CA LEU A 105 9.56 3.09 -9.85
C LEU A 105 9.87 1.67 -9.34
N ALA A 106 10.99 1.48 -8.63
CA ALA A 106 11.38 0.21 -8.02
C ALA A 106 10.27 -0.49 -7.18
N PRO A 107 9.46 0.21 -6.36
CA PRO A 107 8.36 -0.40 -5.61
C PRO A 107 7.28 -0.99 -6.53
N LEU A 108 6.97 -0.32 -7.64
CA LEU A 108 6.02 -0.80 -8.64
C LEU A 108 6.57 -2.07 -9.32
N GLY A 109 7.84 -2.06 -9.74
CA GLY A 109 8.47 -3.26 -10.29
C GLY A 109 8.53 -4.42 -9.29
N ALA A 110 8.76 -4.14 -8.01
CA ALA A 110 8.72 -5.16 -6.96
C ALA A 110 7.31 -5.74 -6.76
N PHE A 111 6.29 -4.89 -6.83
CA PHE A 111 4.89 -5.31 -6.78
C PHE A 111 4.55 -6.23 -7.96
N LEU A 112 4.91 -5.87 -9.20
CA LEU A 112 4.62 -6.67 -10.39
C LEU A 112 5.30 -8.06 -10.32
N ARG A 113 6.55 -8.13 -9.88
CA ARG A 113 7.25 -9.41 -9.66
C ARG A 113 6.62 -10.28 -8.57
N ARG A 114 6.03 -9.68 -7.54
CA ARG A 114 5.28 -10.42 -6.53
C ARG A 114 3.92 -10.88 -7.06
N LEU A 115 3.25 -10.04 -7.83
CA LEU A 115 1.96 -10.34 -8.45
C LEU A 115 2.07 -11.53 -9.41
N GLU A 116 3.17 -11.65 -10.14
CA GLU A 116 3.46 -12.79 -11.03
C GLU A 116 3.46 -14.13 -10.29
N ARG A 117 3.83 -14.14 -9.01
CA ARG A 117 3.83 -15.34 -8.16
C ARG A 117 2.42 -15.75 -7.71
N ASN A 118 1.41 -14.91 -7.93
CA ASN A 118 0.03 -15.28 -7.64
C ASN A 118 -0.43 -16.35 -8.64
N PRO A 119 -0.80 -17.56 -8.17
CA PRO A 119 -1.18 -18.66 -9.06
C PRO A 119 -2.53 -18.46 -9.76
N SER A 120 -3.32 -17.46 -9.37
CA SER A 120 -4.65 -17.21 -9.92
C SER A 120 -4.65 -16.00 -10.87
N PRO A 121 -4.77 -16.22 -12.20
CA PRO A 121 -4.93 -15.12 -13.16
C PRO A 121 -6.14 -14.23 -12.84
N ALA A 122 -7.23 -14.85 -12.38
CA ALA A 122 -8.42 -14.14 -11.95
C ALA A 122 -8.13 -13.21 -10.75
N ALA A 123 -7.39 -13.68 -9.74
CA ALA A 123 -7.01 -12.85 -8.59
C ALA A 123 -6.12 -11.67 -9.01
N ARG A 124 -5.16 -11.91 -9.92
CA ARG A 124 -4.29 -10.85 -10.47
C ARG A 124 -5.10 -9.74 -11.13
N SER A 125 -6.03 -10.11 -12.01
CA SER A 125 -6.91 -9.15 -12.69
C SER A 125 -7.81 -8.40 -11.69
N GLN A 126 -8.47 -9.12 -10.79
CA GLN A 126 -9.37 -8.58 -9.79
C GLN A 126 -8.70 -7.55 -8.87
N LEU A 127 -7.42 -7.75 -8.53
CA LEU A 127 -6.66 -6.88 -7.63
C LEU A 127 -6.51 -5.45 -8.15
N PHE A 128 -6.37 -5.25 -9.47
CA PHE A 128 -6.32 -3.90 -10.03
C PHE A 128 -7.61 -3.11 -9.83
N GLY A 129 -8.76 -3.80 -9.80
CA GLY A 129 -10.03 -3.19 -9.41
C GLY A 129 -10.04 -2.69 -7.96
N TRP A 130 -9.45 -3.46 -7.05
CA TRP A 130 -9.30 -3.05 -5.64
C TRP A 130 -8.37 -1.85 -5.49
N LEU A 131 -7.23 -1.88 -6.20
CA LEU A 131 -6.24 -0.81 -6.15
C LEU A 131 -6.77 0.52 -6.71
N LYS A 132 -7.67 0.49 -7.69
CA LYS A 132 -8.40 1.67 -8.17
C LYS A 132 -9.28 2.30 -7.08
N ALA A 133 -9.96 1.46 -6.30
CA ALA A 133 -10.90 1.91 -5.26
C ALA A 133 -10.21 2.34 -3.95
N GLY A 134 -9.09 1.70 -3.60
CA GLY A 134 -8.37 1.92 -2.34
C GLY A 134 -7.26 2.95 -2.38
N GLY A 135 -6.84 3.36 -3.58
CA GLY A 135 -5.56 4.03 -3.75
C GLY A 135 -4.41 3.02 -3.74
N PHE A 136 -3.45 3.22 -4.64
CA PHE A 136 -2.31 2.32 -4.78
C PHE A 136 -1.21 2.76 -3.82
N THR A 137 -1.25 2.24 -2.59
CA THR A 137 -0.20 2.47 -1.57
C THR A 137 0.66 1.22 -1.47
N LEU A 138 1.94 1.36 -1.80
CA LEU A 138 2.90 0.25 -1.78
C LEU A 138 3.98 0.49 -0.72
N THR A 139 4.57 -0.59 -0.25
CA THR A 139 5.89 -0.53 0.39
C THR A 139 6.98 -0.52 -0.66
N THR A 140 8.19 -0.07 -0.30
CA THR A 140 9.39 -0.14 -1.17
C THR A 140 9.66 -1.52 -1.75
N ASN A 141 9.24 -2.58 -1.04
CA ASN A 141 9.41 -3.97 -1.46
C ASN A 141 8.21 -4.54 -2.24
N GLY A 142 7.23 -3.71 -2.62
CA GLY A 142 6.10 -4.11 -3.47
C GLY A 142 4.97 -4.83 -2.75
N LEU A 143 4.89 -4.75 -1.41
CA LEU A 143 3.69 -5.17 -0.66
C LEU A 143 2.61 -4.10 -0.76
N ILE A 144 1.35 -4.53 -0.78
CA ILE A 144 0.18 -3.66 -0.72
C ILE A 144 -0.08 -3.27 0.74
N VAL A 145 -0.33 -1.99 0.97
CA VAL A 145 -0.86 -1.51 2.26
C VAL A 145 -2.38 -1.58 2.21
N GLY A 146 -2.96 -2.30 3.17
CA GLY A 146 -4.40 -2.39 3.36
C GLY A 146 -4.79 -2.19 4.81
N TYR A 147 -6.09 -2.25 5.07
CA TYR A 147 -6.65 -1.99 6.39
C TYR A 147 -7.47 -3.17 6.87
N LYS A 148 -7.35 -3.46 8.17
CA LYS A 148 -8.12 -4.52 8.81
C LYS A 148 -8.83 -4.00 10.03
N SER A 149 -10.15 -4.14 10.06
CA SER A 149 -10.93 -3.81 11.25
C SER A 149 -11.05 -4.98 12.19
N VAL A 150 -10.85 -4.71 13.47
CA VAL A 150 -10.89 -5.67 14.58
C VAL A 150 -11.78 -5.13 15.70
N ARG A 151 -12.17 -6.03 16.59
CA ARG A 151 -12.88 -5.71 17.83
C ARG A 151 -11.97 -4.92 18.76
N ALA A 152 -12.54 -4.35 19.83
CA ALA A 152 -11.78 -3.61 20.84
C ALA A 152 -10.69 -4.45 21.54
N ASP A 153 -10.85 -5.78 21.54
CA ASP A 153 -9.89 -6.75 22.08
C ASP A 153 -8.80 -7.18 21.06
N GLY A 154 -8.76 -6.57 19.86
CA GLY A 154 -7.79 -6.87 18.82
C GLY A 154 -8.06 -8.15 18.01
N ARG A 155 -9.22 -8.78 18.18
CA ARG A 155 -9.61 -9.99 17.42
C ARG A 155 -10.51 -9.70 16.24
N SER A 156 -10.61 -10.62 15.28
CA SER A 156 -11.50 -10.49 14.13
C SER A 156 -12.94 -10.16 14.53
N ALA A 157 -13.59 -9.28 13.77
CA ALA A 157 -14.99 -8.89 13.99
C ALA A 157 -15.95 -10.09 13.96
N HIS A 158 -15.69 -11.04 13.05
CA HIS A 158 -16.49 -12.25 12.87
C HIS A 158 -15.71 -13.50 13.29
N LYS A 159 -16.48 -14.52 13.70
CA LYS A 159 -15.97 -15.86 14.02
C LYS A 159 -15.72 -16.64 12.73
N GLY A 160 -14.47 -17.04 12.48
CA GLY A 160 -14.10 -17.95 11.40
C GLY A 160 -14.37 -19.42 11.74
N ARG A 161 -14.52 -20.26 10.72
CA ARG A 161 -14.69 -21.71 10.87
C ARG A 161 -13.43 -22.51 10.49
N GLU A 162 -12.57 -21.89 9.68
CA GLU A 162 -11.30 -22.49 9.26
C GLU A 162 -10.16 -22.19 10.25
N PRO A 163 -9.15 -23.08 10.33
CA PRO A 163 -7.95 -22.84 11.11
C PRO A 163 -7.13 -21.69 10.51
N VAL A 164 -6.71 -20.76 11.36
CA VAL A 164 -5.82 -19.66 11.01
C VAL A 164 -4.60 -19.71 11.93
N THR A 165 -3.41 -19.65 11.35
CA THR A 165 -2.15 -19.61 12.07
C THR A 165 -1.71 -18.16 12.29
N VAL A 166 -1.34 -17.85 13.51
CA VAL A 166 -0.76 -16.57 13.92
C VAL A 166 0.67 -16.83 14.39
N VAL A 167 1.63 -16.18 13.74
CA VAL A 167 3.03 -16.17 14.13
C VAL A 167 3.34 -14.79 14.68
N SER A 168 3.53 -14.70 16.00
CA SER A 168 3.82 -13.46 16.70
C SER A 168 5.27 -13.00 16.45
N GLU A 169 5.56 -11.75 16.78
CA GLU A 169 6.89 -11.16 16.61
C GLU A 169 7.98 -11.86 17.44
N ASP A 170 7.62 -12.41 18.61
CA ASP A 170 8.52 -13.21 19.46
C ASP A 170 8.77 -14.63 18.94
N GLY A 171 8.19 -15.00 17.79
CA GLY A 171 8.28 -16.32 17.17
C GLY A 171 7.29 -17.35 17.72
N SER A 172 6.42 -16.97 18.67
CA SER A 172 5.34 -17.86 19.12
C SER A 172 4.35 -18.13 18.00
N VAL A 173 3.85 -19.37 17.94
CA VAL A 173 2.91 -19.83 16.90
C VAL A 173 1.66 -20.40 17.56
N GLU A 174 0.50 -19.89 17.15
CA GLU A 174 -0.80 -20.45 17.55
C GLU A 174 -1.69 -20.70 16.32
N THR A 175 -2.51 -21.75 16.39
CA THR A 175 -3.57 -22.01 15.41
C THR A 175 -4.91 -21.80 16.08
N VAL A 176 -5.72 -20.91 15.53
CA VAL A 176 -6.98 -20.44 16.10
C VAL A 176 -8.12 -20.74 15.14
N VAL A 177 -9.21 -21.31 15.66
CA VAL A 177 -10.52 -21.35 15.01
C VAL A 177 -11.45 -20.43 15.77
N GLY A 178 -12.11 -19.52 15.06
CA GLY A 178 -13.06 -18.58 15.65
C GLY A 178 -12.61 -17.12 15.55
N HIS A 179 -12.49 -16.44 16.69
CA HIS A 179 -12.04 -15.04 16.72
C HIS A 179 -10.51 -14.97 16.72
N VAL A 180 -9.95 -14.77 15.52
CA VAL A 180 -8.51 -14.75 15.26
C VAL A 180 -7.90 -13.46 15.84
N PRO A 181 -6.83 -13.53 16.65
CA PRO A 181 -6.12 -12.35 17.13
C PRO A 181 -5.20 -11.76 16.05
N TYR A 182 -5.02 -10.44 16.07
CA TYR A 182 -4.12 -9.72 15.15
C TYR A 182 -3.15 -8.83 15.94
N PRO A 183 -2.20 -9.41 16.69
CA PRO A 183 -1.20 -8.62 17.38
C PRO A 183 -0.29 -7.90 16.37
N VAL A 184 0.17 -6.70 16.73
CA VAL A 184 1.13 -5.95 15.90
C VAL A 184 2.42 -6.76 15.74
N GLY A 185 3.01 -6.70 14.55
CA GLY A 185 4.21 -7.47 14.17
C GLY A 185 3.90 -8.90 13.70
N ALA A 186 2.69 -9.41 13.94
CA ALA A 186 2.37 -10.79 13.64
C ALA A 186 2.13 -11.06 12.15
N THR A 187 2.54 -12.23 11.69
CA THR A 187 2.11 -12.81 10.42
C THR A 187 0.91 -13.71 10.66
N VAL A 188 -0.20 -13.43 9.98
CA VAL A 188 -1.44 -14.20 10.08
C VAL A 188 -1.73 -14.86 8.74
N TRP A 189 -1.93 -16.18 8.73
CA TRP A 189 -2.15 -16.93 7.50
C TRP A 189 -3.05 -18.15 7.66
N MET A 190 -3.66 -18.57 6.56
CA MET A 190 -4.41 -19.81 6.41
C MET A 190 -4.05 -20.47 5.09
N ALA A 191 -4.33 -21.76 4.94
CA ALA A 191 -4.08 -22.46 3.69
C ALA A 191 -4.91 -21.82 2.55
N ARG A 192 -4.29 -21.59 1.39
CA ARG A 192 -4.89 -20.85 0.27
C ARG A 192 -6.14 -21.53 -0.28
N ASP A 193 -6.13 -22.85 -0.32
CA ASP A 193 -7.24 -23.70 -0.76
C ASP A 193 -8.46 -23.65 0.18
N LEU A 194 -8.29 -23.15 1.40
CA LEU A 194 -9.41 -22.87 2.32
C LEU A 194 -10.04 -21.49 2.10
N VAL A 195 -9.41 -20.60 1.33
CA VAL A 195 -9.93 -19.26 1.04
C VAL A 195 -10.86 -19.32 -0.17
N ASP A 196 -12.03 -18.70 -0.05
CA ASP A 196 -13.02 -18.66 -1.13
C ASP A 196 -12.52 -17.77 -2.29
N ASP A 197 -12.29 -18.39 -3.44
CA ASP A 197 -11.84 -17.76 -4.68
C ASP A 197 -13.00 -17.22 -5.54
N ASP A 198 -14.25 -17.57 -5.22
CA ASP A 198 -15.42 -17.07 -5.91
C ASP A 198 -15.73 -15.61 -5.51
N ARG A 199 -15.50 -14.69 -6.44
CA ARG A 199 -15.78 -13.26 -6.28
C ARG A 199 -17.27 -12.92 -6.11
N SER A 200 -18.17 -13.82 -6.52
CA SER A 200 -19.62 -13.60 -6.44
C SER A 200 -20.19 -13.96 -5.07
N SER A 201 -19.50 -14.83 -4.34
CA SER A 201 -19.84 -15.18 -2.97
C SER A 201 -19.64 -13.98 -2.03
N ALA A 202 -20.69 -13.65 -1.27
CA ALA A 202 -20.66 -12.54 -0.33
C ALA A 202 -20.26 -13.02 1.08
N CYS A 203 -19.30 -12.33 1.72
CA CYS A 203 -18.92 -12.55 3.12
C CYS A 203 -18.50 -13.99 3.46
N SER A 204 -17.77 -14.63 2.54
CA SER A 204 -17.28 -16.01 2.68
C SER A 204 -15.90 -16.11 3.34
N VAL A 205 -15.33 -17.30 3.34
CA VAL A 205 -14.09 -17.64 4.03
C VAL A 205 -12.87 -16.92 3.44
N GLY A 206 -12.05 -16.34 4.31
CA GLY A 206 -10.78 -15.71 3.96
C GLY A 206 -10.34 -14.67 4.99
N LEU A 207 -9.05 -14.36 5.00
CA LEU A 207 -8.56 -13.20 5.75
C LEU A 207 -8.97 -11.95 4.98
N HIS A 208 -9.88 -11.19 5.55
CA HIS A 208 -10.40 -9.99 4.91
C HIS A 208 -9.49 -8.79 5.18
N VAL A 209 -9.21 -8.06 4.11
CA VAL A 209 -8.50 -6.77 4.07
C VAL A 209 -9.34 -5.79 3.26
N GLY A 210 -9.52 -4.58 3.77
CA GLY A 210 -10.31 -3.52 3.16
C GLY A 210 -9.47 -2.29 2.81
N THR A 211 -10.07 -1.40 2.03
CA THR A 211 -9.60 -0.02 1.89
C THR A 211 -9.85 0.75 3.18
N TYR A 212 -9.23 1.93 3.34
CA TYR A 212 -9.45 2.79 4.50
C TYR A 212 -10.95 3.04 4.74
N ALA A 213 -11.64 3.54 3.70
CA ALA A 213 -13.05 3.91 3.77
C ALA A 213 -13.98 2.73 4.13
N PHE A 214 -13.60 1.51 3.75
CA PHE A 214 -14.35 0.31 4.10
C PHE A 214 -14.08 -0.12 5.55
N ALA A 215 -12.80 -0.15 5.93
CA ALA A 215 -12.36 -0.67 7.23
C ALA A 215 -12.76 0.26 8.40
N GLU A 216 -12.70 1.58 8.22
CA GLU A 216 -13.04 2.56 9.26
C GLU A 216 -14.46 2.36 9.83
N ARG A 217 -15.39 1.86 9.03
CA ARG A 217 -16.81 1.73 9.40
C ARG A 217 -17.21 0.32 9.85
N PHE A 218 -16.28 -0.64 9.84
CA PHE A 218 -16.63 -2.05 9.96
C PHE A 218 -16.61 -2.57 11.41
N SER A 219 -15.68 -2.09 12.24
CA SER A 219 -15.56 -2.55 13.63
C SER A 219 -14.98 -1.46 14.54
N ALA A 220 -14.50 -1.84 15.73
CA ALA A 220 -14.13 -0.89 16.78
C ALA A 220 -12.72 -0.29 16.61
N GLN A 221 -11.78 -1.05 16.04
CA GLN A 221 -10.39 -0.64 15.85
C GLN A 221 -9.93 -0.99 14.44
N MET A 222 -9.00 -0.22 13.91
CA MET A 222 -8.42 -0.45 12.58
C MET A 222 -6.91 -0.70 12.70
N LEU A 223 -6.42 -1.64 11.91
CA LEU A 223 -5.03 -2.02 11.80
C LEU A 223 -4.54 -1.75 10.39
N VAL A 224 -3.28 -1.41 10.28
CA VAL A 224 -2.53 -1.39 9.02
C VAL A 224 -2.01 -2.79 8.79
N VAL A 225 -2.24 -3.33 7.60
CA VAL A 225 -1.74 -4.64 7.21
C VAL A 225 -0.97 -4.56 5.90
N LEU A 226 0.08 -5.38 5.81
CA LEU A 226 0.84 -5.55 4.58
C LEU A 226 0.44 -6.87 3.94
N VAL A 227 0.19 -6.84 2.64
CA VAL A 227 -0.26 -7.99 1.86
C VAL A 227 0.67 -8.19 0.67
N ASP A 228 1.17 -9.41 0.50
CA ASP A 228 1.84 -9.79 -0.73
C ASP A 228 0.77 -9.95 -1.83
N PRO A 229 0.90 -9.31 -3.01
CA PRO A 229 -0.05 -9.55 -4.11
C PRO A 229 -0.10 -11.02 -4.54
N GLY A 230 0.95 -11.80 -4.29
CA GLY A 230 1.00 -13.25 -4.44
C GLY A 230 0.09 -14.03 -3.48
N ASP A 231 -0.37 -13.42 -2.38
CA ASP A 231 -1.23 -14.01 -1.35
C ASP A 231 -2.71 -13.59 -1.48
N VAL A 232 -3.05 -12.76 -2.48
CA VAL A 232 -4.43 -12.40 -2.79
C VAL A 232 -5.14 -13.59 -3.44
N VAL A 233 -6.37 -13.87 -3.00
CA VAL A 233 -7.17 -15.00 -3.51
C VAL A 233 -8.35 -14.51 -4.34
N SER A 234 -9.09 -13.51 -3.87
CA SER A 234 -10.19 -12.92 -4.63
C SER A 234 -10.54 -11.50 -4.15
N VAL A 235 -11.15 -10.70 -5.03
CA VAL A 235 -11.74 -9.39 -4.72
C VAL A 235 -13.25 -9.48 -4.95
N PRO A 236 -14.06 -9.62 -3.88
CA PRO A 236 -15.50 -9.78 -4.03
C PRO A 236 -16.19 -8.56 -4.64
N GLY A 237 -17.10 -8.79 -5.59
CA GLY A 237 -17.73 -7.71 -6.37
C GLY A 237 -18.74 -6.86 -5.59
N HIS A 238 -19.41 -7.43 -4.60
CA HIS A 238 -20.50 -6.78 -3.85
C HIS A 238 -20.02 -5.66 -2.91
N ALA A 239 -18.71 -5.57 -2.65
CA ALA A 239 -18.11 -4.51 -1.83
C ALA A 239 -17.60 -3.33 -2.68
N GLY A 240 -17.98 -3.22 -3.96
CA GLY A 240 -17.50 -2.17 -4.85
C GLY A 240 -15.98 -2.18 -5.05
N GLY A 241 -15.36 -3.36 -4.94
CA GLY A 241 -13.90 -3.50 -4.98
C GLY A 241 -13.17 -3.00 -3.73
N GLN A 242 -13.86 -2.66 -2.63
CA GLN A 242 -13.21 -2.12 -1.43
C GLN A 242 -12.72 -3.18 -0.43
N LYS A 243 -12.86 -4.46 -0.76
CA LYS A 243 -12.48 -5.60 0.09
C LYS A 243 -11.80 -6.67 -0.74
N MET A 244 -10.77 -7.30 -0.21
CA MET A 244 -10.13 -8.49 -0.75
C MET A 244 -10.08 -9.62 0.29
N ARG A 245 -9.95 -10.85 -0.21
CA ARG A 245 -9.65 -12.05 0.57
C ARG A 245 -8.23 -12.49 0.29
N VAL A 246 -7.46 -12.70 1.34
CA VAL A 246 -6.06 -13.10 1.26
C VAL A 246 -5.83 -14.38 2.07
N CYS A 247 -4.81 -15.15 1.70
CA CYS A 247 -4.37 -16.30 2.49
C CYS A 247 -3.31 -15.93 3.54
N ARG A 248 -2.66 -14.77 3.41
CA ARG A 248 -1.64 -14.30 4.35
C ARG A 248 -1.56 -12.77 4.39
N LEU A 249 -1.27 -12.23 5.58
CA LEU A 249 -0.97 -10.82 5.81
C LEU A 249 0.00 -10.64 6.98
N VAL A 250 0.60 -9.46 7.07
CA VAL A 250 1.40 -9.01 8.23
C VAL A 250 0.69 -7.84 8.89
N VAL A 251 0.57 -7.85 10.21
CA VAL A 251 0.00 -6.74 10.98
C VAL A 251 1.08 -5.70 11.22
N ALA A 252 1.04 -4.61 10.45
CA ALA A 252 2.05 -3.57 10.48
C ALA A 252 1.93 -2.66 11.72
N GLY A 253 0.71 -2.40 12.17
CA GLY A 253 0.50 -1.48 13.29
C GLY A 253 -0.98 -1.21 13.55
N ARG A 254 -1.25 -0.52 14.65
CA ARG A 254 -2.55 0.10 14.88
C ARG A 254 -2.66 1.35 14.03
N HIS A 255 -3.86 1.57 13.50
CA HIS A 255 -4.18 2.77 12.76
C HIS A 255 -4.83 3.79 13.70
N ASP A 256 -4.38 5.04 13.67
CA ASP A 256 -4.84 6.09 14.59
C ASP A 256 -6.13 6.80 14.16
N GLY A 257 -6.55 6.61 12.91
CA GLY A 257 -7.77 7.19 12.34
C GLY A 257 -7.53 8.25 11.25
N SER A 258 -6.27 8.45 10.82
CA SER A 258 -5.92 9.30 9.67
C SER A 258 -5.41 8.48 8.46
N GLN A 259 -5.98 8.66 7.26
CA GLN A 259 -5.53 7.92 6.07
C GLN A 259 -4.06 8.26 5.74
N PHE A 260 -3.22 7.26 5.48
CA PHE A 260 -1.86 7.51 4.96
C PHE A 260 -1.93 8.22 3.61
N SER A 261 -1.26 9.37 3.49
CA SER A 261 -1.24 10.22 2.29
C SER A 261 0.04 10.09 1.44
N GLU A 262 1.06 9.39 1.93
CA GLU A 262 2.34 9.19 1.22
C GLU A 262 2.37 7.83 0.52
N GLY A 263 2.70 7.85 -0.78
CA GLY A 263 2.50 6.73 -1.70
C GLY A 263 3.44 5.54 -1.50
N VAL A 264 4.61 5.77 -0.86
CA VAL A 264 5.57 4.73 -0.52
C VAL A 264 5.99 4.83 0.93
N LEU A 265 5.68 3.78 1.69
CA LEU A 265 6.22 3.64 3.04
C LEU A 265 7.61 2.99 2.93
N ASP A 266 8.63 3.75 3.32
CA ASP A 266 10.05 3.44 3.06
C ASP A 266 10.47 2.09 3.63
N VAL A 267 9.82 1.66 4.71
CA VAL A 267 9.73 0.28 5.18
C VAL A 267 8.84 0.33 6.44
N VAL A 268 7.64 -0.27 6.42
CA VAL A 268 6.99 -0.67 7.68
C VAL A 268 7.67 -1.96 8.14
N ARG A 269 8.94 -1.85 8.53
CA ARG A 269 9.46 -2.66 9.60
C ARG A 269 9.11 -1.82 10.80
N THR A 270 8.06 -2.17 11.52
CA THR A 270 8.08 -1.93 12.95
C THR A 270 9.21 -2.79 13.53
N VAL A 271 10.46 -2.37 13.31
CA VAL A 271 11.35 -2.34 14.46
C VAL A 271 10.85 -1.12 15.19
N ALA A 272 10.29 -1.30 16.37
CA ALA A 272 9.84 -0.18 17.18
C ALA A 272 11.01 0.80 17.32
N ASP A 273 10.86 2.00 16.76
CA ASP A 273 11.74 3.12 17.09
C ASP A 273 11.30 3.61 18.47
N PHE A 274 11.84 2.96 19.51
CA PHE A 274 11.53 3.27 20.89
C PHE A 274 11.88 4.72 21.26
N ALA A 275 12.78 5.38 20.51
CA ALA A 275 13.13 6.78 20.73
C ALA A 275 12.00 7.73 20.30
N ALA A 276 11.27 7.42 19.23
CA ALA A 276 10.12 8.22 18.78
C ALA A 276 8.90 8.12 19.72
N CYS A 277 8.81 7.06 20.52
CA CYS A 277 7.72 6.85 21.48
C CYS A 277 7.88 7.75 22.73
N GLU A 278 9.11 7.98 23.17
CA GLU A 278 9.42 8.93 24.25
C GLU A 278 9.13 10.38 23.83
N ASP A 279 9.48 10.74 22.59
CA ASP A 279 9.21 12.07 22.02
C ASP A 279 7.73 12.36 21.76
N PHE A 280 6.89 11.33 21.58
CA PHE A 280 5.44 11.47 21.46
C PHE A 280 4.75 11.55 22.83
N SER A 281 5.17 10.71 23.79
CA SER A 281 4.61 10.71 25.15
C SER A 281 5.07 11.90 26.01
N GLY A 282 6.21 12.50 25.69
CA GLY A 282 6.75 13.70 26.35
C GLY A 282 6.15 15.04 25.90
N ARG A 283 5.27 15.05 24.88
CA ARG A 283 4.64 16.30 24.41
C ARG A 283 3.63 16.80 25.43
N VAL A 284 3.72 18.08 25.80
CA VAL A 284 2.85 18.76 26.79
C VAL A 284 1.36 18.59 26.45
N GLU A 285 1.04 18.51 25.16
CA GLU A 285 -0.29 18.33 24.58
C GLU A 285 -0.90 16.94 24.88
N ASN A 286 -0.07 15.94 25.18
CA ASN A 286 -0.49 14.57 25.48
C ASN A 286 -0.59 14.28 27.00
N GLY A 287 -0.29 15.28 27.85
CA GLY A 287 -0.32 15.15 29.31
C GLY A 287 -1.71 14.97 29.93
N TRP A 288 -2.79 15.13 29.15
CA TRP A 288 -4.17 15.03 29.63
C TRP A 288 -4.80 13.63 29.47
N LEU A 289 -4.16 12.71 28.74
CA LEU A 289 -4.64 11.33 28.56
C LEU A 289 -4.17 10.36 29.67
N PHE A 290 -3.27 10.80 30.55
CA PHE A 290 -2.80 10.04 31.71
C PHE A 290 -2.97 10.85 33.00
N GLY A 291 -4.21 11.19 33.32
CA GLY A 291 -4.58 11.82 34.60
C GLY A 291 -4.38 10.87 35.79
N SER A 292 -3.43 11.23 36.66
CA SER A 292 -3.35 10.92 38.09
C SER A 292 -3.67 9.49 38.54
N GLY A 293 -2.67 8.60 38.50
CA GLY A 293 -2.79 7.28 39.15
C GLY A 293 -1.49 6.52 39.43
N ALA A 294 -0.35 6.92 38.84
CA ALA A 294 0.90 6.18 38.99
C ALA A 294 2.11 7.08 39.30
N ARG A 295 1.95 8.08 40.17
CA ARG A 295 3.07 8.70 40.89
C ARG A 295 3.03 8.22 42.33
N GLY A 296 3.56 7.02 42.57
CA GLY A 296 3.54 6.43 43.89
C GLY A 296 4.29 5.11 43.90
N LEU A 297 5.58 5.17 43.57
CA LEU A 297 6.65 4.25 43.92
C LEU A 297 7.87 4.73 43.15
N MET A 298 9.02 4.89 43.82
CA MET A 298 10.28 5.52 43.37
C MET A 298 10.49 6.94 43.93
N SER A 299 10.50 7.06 45.26
CA SER A 299 11.37 8.01 45.94
C SER A 299 12.09 7.30 47.09
N GLU A 300 13.38 7.63 47.20
CA GLU A 300 14.28 7.44 48.35
C GLU A 300 15.06 6.13 48.48
N GLY A 301 16.37 6.29 48.30
CA GLY A 301 17.40 5.30 48.59
C GLY A 301 18.79 5.94 48.50
N VAL A 302 19.00 7.06 49.19
CA VAL A 302 20.37 7.47 49.58
C VAL A 302 20.72 6.63 50.80
N VAL A 303 21.73 5.76 50.69
CA VAL A 303 22.48 5.26 51.84
C VAL A 303 23.95 5.35 51.50
N GLU A 304 24.54 6.46 51.93
CA GLU A 304 25.95 6.53 52.32
C GLU A 304 26.06 5.86 53.70
N ALA A 305 27.01 4.95 53.88
CA ALA A 305 27.48 4.56 55.20
C ALA A 305 29.01 4.37 55.14
N MET A 306 29.67 5.21 55.94
CA MET A 306 31.10 5.33 56.14
C MET A 306 31.74 4.09 56.77
N ALA A 307 32.93 3.73 56.28
CA ALA A 307 34.15 3.46 57.05
C ALA A 307 35.35 3.34 56.08
#